data_AF-A0A0B2AKP0-F1
#
_entry.id   AF-A0A0B2AKP0-F1
#
_cell.length_a   1.000
_cell.length_b   1.000
_cell.length_c   1.000
_cell.angle_alpha   90.00
_cell.angle_beta   90.00
_cell.angle_gamma   90.00
#
_symmetry.space_group_name_H-M   'P 1'
#
loop_
_entity.id
_entity.type
_entity.pdbx_description
1 polymer ?
#
loop_
_entity_poly.entity_id
_entity_poly.type
_entity_poly.pdbx_seq_one_letter_code
_entity_poly.pdbx_strand_id
1 'polypeptide(L)'
;MARSNFLDRFRPVGSPGPAARSGVPAMDAVGPDAELGVVFGALAPELEQAEALVNDAQRESEQVLAVARTAADDVLSHARLESPAARRRSYEAVLAAAAQEDSRLEEQASAEAAELERSGQDRIPATVQRLIERIFRSAATT
;
A
#
# COMPACT_ATOMS: atom_id res chain seq x y z
N MET A 1 6.38 -43.83 84.95
CA MET A 1 6.64 -43.14 83.67
C MET A 1 8.12 -43.23 83.36
N ALA A 2 8.52 -44.22 82.55
CA ALA A 2 9.92 -44.43 82.20
C ALA A 2 10.33 -43.46 81.08
N ARG A 3 11.40 -42.70 81.29
CA ARG A 3 11.93 -41.71 80.32
C ARG A 3 12.65 -42.47 79.19
N SER A 4 12.20 -42.29 77.94
CA SER A 4 12.87 -42.79 76.74
C SER A 4 14.27 -42.18 76.63
N ASN A 5 15.30 -43.03 76.54
CA ASN A 5 16.70 -42.64 76.48
C ASN A 5 17.10 -42.34 75.03
N PHE A 6 17.71 -41.19 74.78
CA PHE A 6 18.21 -40.76 73.45
C PHE A 6 19.12 -41.81 72.78
N LEU A 7 19.81 -42.63 73.58
CA LEU A 7 20.71 -43.68 73.11
C LEU A 7 19.98 -44.90 72.49
N ASP A 8 18.66 -45.03 72.66
CA ASP A 8 17.89 -46.08 71.97
C ASP A 8 17.83 -45.87 70.44
N ARG A 9 18.12 -44.66 69.93
CA ARG A 9 18.22 -44.36 68.49
C ARG A 9 19.46 -44.93 67.80
N PHE A 10 20.50 -45.24 68.58
CA PHE A 10 21.75 -45.79 68.07
C PHE A 10 21.86 -47.29 68.28
N ARG A 11 20.80 -47.94 68.80
CA ARG A 11 20.75 -49.40 68.83
C ARG A 11 20.67 -49.91 67.39
N PRO A 12 21.64 -50.73 66.94
CA PRO A 12 21.57 -51.35 65.63
C PRO A 12 20.32 -52.23 65.56
N VAL A 13 19.30 -51.79 64.82
CA VAL A 13 18.16 -52.64 64.46
C VAL A 13 18.59 -53.52 63.30
N GLY A 14 19.26 -54.63 63.61
CA GLY A 14 19.61 -55.62 62.60
C GLY A 14 20.75 -56.52 63.03
N SER A 15 20.40 -57.66 63.64
CA SER A 15 21.23 -58.87 63.51
C SER A 15 21.26 -59.25 62.01
N PRO A 16 22.38 -59.76 61.48
CA PRO A 16 22.43 -60.20 60.08
C PRO A 16 21.52 -61.41 59.89
N GLY A 17 20.31 -61.14 59.43
CA GLY A 17 19.27 -62.09 59.01
C GLY A 17 18.70 -61.65 57.65
N PRO A 18 18.01 -62.53 56.92
CA PRO A 18 17.70 -62.34 55.51
C PRO A 18 16.90 -61.06 55.29
N ALA A 19 17.38 -60.24 54.34
CA ALA A 19 16.98 -58.87 54.06
C ALA A 19 15.51 -58.54 54.40
N ALA A 20 15.31 -57.91 55.57
CA ALA A 20 14.11 -57.14 55.79
C ALA A 20 14.10 -56.00 54.77
N ARG A 21 13.00 -55.85 54.03
CA ARG A 21 12.79 -54.77 53.05
C ARG A 21 13.29 -53.48 53.67
N SER A 22 14.30 -52.87 53.05
CA SER A 22 14.88 -51.60 53.44
C SER A 22 13.74 -50.60 53.71
N GLY A 23 13.41 -50.42 54.98
CA GLY A 23 12.48 -49.43 55.45
C GLY A 23 13.15 -48.08 55.39
N VAL A 24 13.35 -47.58 54.17
CA VAL A 24 13.42 -46.13 53.98
C VAL A 24 12.01 -45.65 54.31
N PRO A 25 11.80 -44.78 55.31
CA PRO A 25 10.53 -44.12 55.43
C PRO A 25 10.37 -43.29 54.16
N ALA A 26 9.60 -43.80 53.20
CA ALA A 26 8.94 -42.97 52.23
C ALA A 26 8.01 -42.08 53.06
N MET A 27 8.54 -40.97 53.59
CA MET A 27 7.67 -39.86 53.83
C MET A 27 7.05 -39.57 52.48
N ASP A 28 5.73 -39.69 52.38
CA ASP A 28 4.92 -39.13 51.29
C ASP A 28 5.09 -37.61 51.29
N ALA A 29 6.31 -37.15 51.05
CA ALA A 29 6.71 -35.77 51.14
C ALA A 29 6.52 -35.18 49.75
N VAL A 30 5.27 -34.79 49.48
CA VAL A 30 4.90 -33.82 48.44
C VAL A 30 5.07 -34.38 47.02
N GLY A 31 3.96 -34.78 46.40
CA GLY A 31 3.96 -35.15 44.98
C GLY A 31 4.33 -33.97 44.07
N PRO A 32 4.70 -34.22 42.80
CA PRO A 32 5.18 -33.19 41.87
C PRO A 32 4.21 -32.01 41.70
N ASP A 33 2.91 -32.23 41.86
CA ASP A 33 1.90 -31.16 41.82
C ASP A 33 2.08 -30.12 42.93
N ALA A 34 2.51 -30.53 44.12
CA ALA A 34 2.71 -29.62 45.24
C ALA A 34 4.11 -28.97 45.24
N GLU A 35 5.09 -29.56 44.54
CA GLU A 35 6.38 -28.91 44.25
C GLU A 35 6.26 -27.91 43.10
N LEU A 36 5.60 -28.28 41.99
CA LEU A 36 5.44 -27.44 40.80
C LEU A 36 4.33 -26.39 40.95
N GLY A 37 3.32 -26.63 41.79
CA GLY A 37 2.24 -25.68 42.04
C GLY A 37 2.74 -24.35 42.59
N VAL A 38 3.81 -24.35 43.40
CA VAL A 38 4.45 -23.12 43.89
C VAL A 38 5.15 -22.36 42.76
N VAL A 39 5.84 -23.07 41.86
CA VAL A 39 6.53 -22.47 40.72
C VAL A 39 5.54 -21.87 39.72
N PHE A 40 4.48 -22.61 39.38
CA PHE A 40 3.43 -22.10 38.47
C PHE A 40 2.59 -21.00 39.12
N GLY A 41 2.32 -21.09 40.43
CA GLY A 41 1.66 -20.02 41.17
C GLY A 41 2.49 -18.72 41.17
N ALA A 42 3.82 -18.83 41.23
CA ALA A 42 4.71 -17.69 41.11
C ALA A 42 4.77 -17.09 39.70
N LEU A 43 4.42 -17.84 38.64
CA LEU A 43 4.39 -17.38 37.24
C LEU A 43 3.01 -16.86 36.79
N ALA A 44 1.95 -17.12 37.55
CA ALA A 44 0.60 -16.70 37.21
C ALA A 44 0.48 -15.18 36.99
N PRO A 45 1.07 -14.30 37.84
CA PRO A 45 1.01 -12.86 37.64
C PRO A 45 1.67 -12.40 36.33
N GLU A 46 2.77 -13.03 35.92
CA GLU A 46 3.48 -12.74 34.66
C GLU A 46 2.66 -13.19 33.45
N LEU A 47 1.95 -14.32 33.56
CA LEU A 47 1.06 -14.78 32.51
C LEU A 47 -0.14 -13.84 32.35
N GLU A 48 -0.75 -13.40 33.44
CA GLU A 48 -1.85 -12.41 33.42
C GLU A 48 -1.38 -11.08 32.82
N GLN A 49 -0.16 -10.63 33.15
CA GLN A 49 0.44 -9.42 32.56
C GLN A 49 0.70 -9.59 31.06
N ALA A 50 1.19 -10.75 30.63
CA ALA A 50 1.42 -11.03 29.21
C ALA A 50 0.10 -11.05 28.42
N GLU A 51 -0.95 -11.66 28.97
CA GLU A 51 -2.29 -11.65 28.36
C GLU A 51 -2.86 -10.23 28.27
N ALA A 52 -2.72 -9.42 29.31
CA ALA A 52 -3.13 -8.03 29.29
C ALA A 52 -2.40 -7.23 28.20
N LEU A 53 -1.08 -7.40 28.07
CA LEU A 53 -0.28 -6.74 27.03
C LEU A 53 -0.73 -7.14 25.61
N VAL A 54 -1.00 -8.41 25.38
CA VAL A 54 -1.48 -8.89 24.06
C VAL A 54 -2.85 -8.30 23.74
N ASN A 55 -3.77 -8.30 24.71
CA ASN A 55 -5.11 -7.74 24.52
C ASN A 55 -5.06 -6.22 24.28
N ASP A 56 -4.17 -5.50 24.96
CA ASP A 56 -3.97 -4.07 24.78
C ASP A 56 -3.41 -3.77 23.39
N ALA A 57 -2.39 -4.51 22.97
CA ALA A 57 -1.79 -4.37 21.64
C ALA A 57 -2.81 -4.68 20.52
N GLN A 58 -3.67 -5.68 20.71
CA GLN A 58 -4.74 -5.99 19.76
C GLN A 58 -5.72 -4.82 19.63
N ARG A 59 -6.22 -4.29 20.76
CA ARG A 59 -7.13 -3.14 20.75
C ARG A 59 -6.50 -1.90 20.12
N GLU A 60 -5.24 -1.62 20.42
CA GLU A 60 -4.51 -0.51 19.81
C GLU A 60 -4.38 -0.70 18.29
N SER A 61 -4.04 -1.90 17.84
CA SER A 61 -3.92 -2.21 16.41
C SER A 61 -5.24 -2.02 15.66
N GLU A 62 -6.36 -2.42 16.27
CA GLU A 62 -7.70 -2.23 15.70
C GLU A 62 -8.05 -0.75 15.59
N GLN A 63 -7.72 0.05 16.61
CA GLN A 63 -7.92 1.49 16.59
C GLN A 63 -7.07 2.17 15.50
N VAL A 64 -5.80 1.82 15.41
CA VAL A 64 -4.89 2.34 14.36
C VAL A 64 -5.43 2.00 12.97
N LEU A 65 -5.88 0.75 12.76
CA LEU A 65 -6.47 0.34 11.49
C LEU A 65 -7.77 1.08 11.18
N ALA A 66 -8.62 1.33 12.17
CA ALA A 66 -9.84 2.10 11.99
C ALA A 66 -9.53 3.55 11.54
N VAL A 67 -8.59 4.22 12.23
CA VAL A 67 -8.15 5.58 11.88
C VAL A 67 -7.53 5.61 10.47
N ALA A 68 -6.66 4.65 10.15
CA ALA A 68 -6.03 4.57 8.85
C ALA A 68 -7.05 4.37 7.71
N ARG A 69 -8.10 3.56 7.95
CA ARG A 69 -9.19 3.37 6.98
C ARG A 69 -9.98 4.64 6.75
N THR A 70 -10.36 5.34 7.82
CA THR A 70 -11.06 6.64 7.69
C THR A 70 -10.22 7.66 6.92
N ALA A 71 -8.92 7.77 7.24
CA ALA A 71 -8.03 8.67 6.52
C ALA A 71 -7.89 8.29 5.03
N ALA A 72 -7.83 7.00 4.71
CA ALA A 72 -7.79 6.52 3.33
C ALA A 72 -9.09 6.88 2.57
N ASP A 73 -10.26 6.71 3.21
CA ASP A 73 -11.55 7.06 2.61
C ASP A 73 -11.66 8.57 2.35
N ASP A 74 -11.14 9.41 3.25
CA ASP A 74 -11.08 10.85 3.06
C ASP A 74 -10.21 11.23 1.86
N VAL A 75 -9.01 10.64 1.74
CA VAL A 75 -8.11 10.88 0.59
C VAL A 75 -8.77 10.44 -0.73
N LEU A 76 -9.41 9.27 -0.75
CA LEU A 76 -10.11 8.78 -1.93
C LEU A 76 -11.30 9.67 -2.31
N SER A 77 -12.06 10.15 -1.32
CA SER A 77 -13.20 11.03 -1.53
C SER A 77 -12.76 12.38 -2.06
N HIS A 78 -11.69 12.95 -1.50
CA HIS A 78 -11.08 14.18 -1.99
C HIS A 78 -10.60 14.03 -3.44
N ALA A 79 -9.85 12.97 -3.74
CA ALA A 79 -9.37 12.70 -5.09
C ALA A 79 -10.51 12.52 -6.11
N ARG A 80 -11.63 11.90 -5.71
CA ARG A 80 -12.84 11.76 -6.54
C ARG A 80 -13.50 13.10 -6.84
N LEU A 81 -13.50 14.03 -5.89
CA LEU A 81 -14.03 15.38 -6.08
C LEU A 81 -13.13 16.22 -7.00
N GLU A 82 -11.81 16.08 -6.88
CA GLU A 82 -10.86 16.87 -7.68
C GLU A 82 -10.66 16.34 -9.10
N SER A 83 -10.76 15.03 -9.32
CA SER A 83 -10.48 14.38 -10.61
C SER A 83 -11.30 14.95 -11.78
N PRO A 84 -12.63 15.19 -11.68
CA PRO A 84 -13.39 15.84 -12.75
C PRO A 84 -12.92 17.25 -13.06
N ALA A 85 -12.58 18.05 -12.04
CA ALA A 85 -12.10 19.41 -12.23
C ALA A 85 -10.70 19.43 -12.88
N ALA A 86 -9.82 18.50 -12.51
CA ALA A 86 -8.52 18.31 -13.17
C ALA A 86 -8.69 17.91 -14.64
N ARG A 87 -9.55 16.93 -14.93
CA ARG A 87 -9.85 16.49 -16.31
C ARG A 87 -10.44 17.62 -17.16
N ARG A 88 -11.38 18.38 -16.61
CA ARG A 88 -11.97 19.53 -17.31
C ARG A 88 -10.92 20.57 -17.65
N ARG A 89 -10.06 20.95 -16.69
CA ARG A 89 -8.96 21.91 -16.93
C ARG A 89 -8.00 21.43 -18.03
N SER A 90 -7.64 20.14 -18.05
CA SER A 90 -6.81 19.59 -19.12
C SER A 90 -7.50 19.62 -20.48
N TYR A 91 -8.81 19.32 -20.52
CA TYR A 91 -9.58 19.35 -21.76
C TYR A 91 -9.73 20.78 -22.30
N GLU A 92 -10.02 21.75 -21.42
CA GLU A 92 -10.08 23.17 -21.76
C GLU A 92 -8.74 23.68 -22.32
N ALA A 93 -7.61 23.28 -21.71
CA ALA A 93 -6.29 23.65 -22.20
C ALA A 93 -6.00 23.07 -23.60
N VAL A 94 -6.39 21.81 -23.86
CA VAL A 94 -6.24 21.17 -25.17
C VAL A 94 -7.11 21.86 -26.22
N LEU A 95 -8.37 22.17 -25.89
CA LEU A 95 -9.27 22.87 -26.81
C LEU A 95 -8.77 24.29 -27.12
N ALA A 96 -8.27 25.02 -26.12
CA ALA A 96 -7.72 26.35 -26.32
C ALA A 96 -6.48 26.33 -27.24
N ALA A 97 -5.59 25.36 -27.04
CA ALA A 97 -4.42 25.17 -27.90
C ALA A 97 -4.81 24.79 -29.34
N ALA A 98 -5.80 23.91 -29.50
CA ALA A 98 -6.31 23.54 -30.82
C ALA A 98 -6.94 24.74 -31.54
N ALA A 99 -7.79 25.52 -30.86
CA ALA A 99 -8.41 26.70 -31.43
C ALA A 99 -7.39 27.78 -31.84
N GLN A 100 -6.30 27.93 -31.07
CA GLN A 100 -5.21 28.83 -31.40
C GLN A 100 -4.46 28.36 -32.66
N GLU A 101 -4.19 27.07 -32.78
CA GLU A 101 -3.52 26.51 -33.95
C GLU A 101 -4.41 26.58 -35.20
N ASP A 102 -5.70 26.28 -35.07
CA ASP A 102 -6.66 26.42 -36.18
C ASP A 102 -6.71 27.87 -36.68
N SER A 103 -6.77 28.85 -35.77
CA SER A 103 -6.74 30.28 -36.13
C SER A 103 -5.45 30.64 -36.88
N ARG A 104 -4.30 30.13 -36.42
CA ARG A 104 -3.00 30.34 -37.06
C ARG A 104 -2.95 29.75 -38.47
N LEU A 105 -3.52 28.55 -38.65
CA LEU A 105 -3.59 27.88 -39.95
C LEU A 105 -4.53 28.62 -40.91
N GLU A 106 -5.67 29.12 -40.42
CA GLU A 106 -6.60 29.93 -41.22
C GLU A 106 -5.97 31.25 -41.67
N GLU A 107 -5.25 31.94 -40.78
CA GLU A 107 -4.51 33.16 -41.11
C GLU A 107 -3.43 32.89 -42.17
N GLN A 108 -2.67 31.80 -42.00
CA GLN A 108 -1.64 31.39 -42.97
C GLN A 108 -2.27 31.05 -44.33
N ALA A 109 -3.32 30.23 -44.35
CA ALA A 109 -4.01 29.84 -45.58
C ALA A 109 -4.59 31.06 -46.31
N SER A 110 -5.13 32.02 -45.56
CA SER A 110 -5.65 33.28 -46.11
C SER A 110 -4.55 34.14 -46.73
N ALA A 111 -3.39 34.23 -46.06
CA ALA A 111 -2.24 34.95 -46.59
C ALA A 111 -1.68 34.30 -47.87
N GLU A 112 -1.55 32.97 -47.88
CA GLU A 112 -1.12 32.20 -49.05
C GLU A 112 -2.10 32.35 -50.23
N ALA A 113 -3.41 32.30 -49.97
CA ALA A 113 -4.42 32.51 -50.99
C ALA A 113 -4.34 33.93 -51.59
N ALA A 114 -4.15 34.96 -50.76
CA ALA A 114 -4.01 36.33 -51.22
C ALA A 114 -2.70 36.58 -52.01
N GLU A 115 -1.62 35.87 -51.67
CA GLU A 115 -0.38 35.89 -52.46
C GLU A 115 -0.57 35.19 -53.81
N LEU A 116 -1.21 34.02 -53.81
CA LEU A 116 -1.51 33.30 -55.03
C LEU A 116 -2.39 34.13 -55.97
N GLU A 117 -3.42 34.79 -55.45
CA GLU A 117 -4.29 35.66 -56.22
C GLU A 117 -3.52 36.82 -56.85
N ARG A 118 -2.70 37.54 -56.08
CA ARG A 118 -1.85 38.62 -56.59
C ARG A 118 -0.91 38.13 -57.69
N SER A 119 -0.19 37.03 -57.44
CA SER A 119 0.71 36.45 -58.44
C SER A 119 -0.01 35.98 -59.71
N GLY A 120 -1.25 35.51 -59.56
CA GLY A 120 -2.13 35.15 -60.66
C GLY A 120 -2.51 36.37 -61.48
N GLN A 121 -2.99 37.43 -60.84
CA GLN A 121 -3.35 38.70 -61.48
C GLN A 121 -2.18 39.29 -62.29
N ASP A 122 -0.95 39.24 -61.76
CA ASP A 122 0.25 39.72 -62.46
C ASP A 122 0.61 38.87 -63.70
N ARG A 123 0.36 37.56 -63.66
CA ARG A 123 0.76 36.60 -64.71
C ARG A 123 -0.32 36.35 -65.76
N ILE A 124 -1.58 36.64 -65.46
CA ILE A 124 -2.72 36.43 -66.36
C ILE A 124 -2.52 37.16 -67.70
N PRO A 125 -2.18 38.47 -67.76
CA PRO A 125 -2.07 39.18 -69.02
C PRO A 125 -1.06 38.55 -69.99
N ALA A 126 0.14 38.25 -69.50
CA ALA A 126 1.20 37.61 -70.29
C ALA A 126 0.84 36.18 -70.72
N THR A 127 0.03 35.47 -69.92
CA THR A 127 -0.42 34.12 -70.26
C THR A 127 -1.53 34.14 -71.31
N VAL A 128 -2.48 35.07 -71.18
CA VAL A 128 -3.54 35.31 -72.17
C VAL A 128 -2.94 35.72 -73.52
N GLN A 129 -1.95 36.63 -73.53
CA GLN A 129 -1.28 37.04 -74.76
C GLN A 129 -0.61 35.85 -75.48
N ARG A 130 0.13 35.00 -74.75
CA ARG A 130 0.74 33.80 -75.32
C ARG A 130 -0.27 32.80 -75.87
N LEU A 131 -1.44 32.67 -75.22
CA LEU A 131 -2.55 31.84 -75.70
C LEU A 131 -3.12 32.38 -77.01
N ILE A 132 -3.39 33.69 -77.07
CA ILE A 132 -3.89 34.38 -78.27
C ILE A 132 -2.92 34.19 -79.44
N GLU A 133 -1.62 34.46 -79.23
CA GLU A 133 -0.58 34.28 -80.25
C GLU A 133 -0.52 32.83 -80.77
N ARG A 134 -0.70 31.84 -79.89
CA ARG A 134 -0.71 30.43 -80.28
C ARG A 134 -1.93 30.06 -81.12
N ILE A 135 -3.12 30.56 -80.76
CA ILE A 135 -4.36 30.33 -81.51
C ILE A 135 -4.25 30.92 -82.93
N PHE A 136 -3.81 32.17 -83.05
CA PHE A 136 -3.64 32.81 -84.36
C PHE A 136 -2.58 32.12 -85.22
N ARG A 137 -1.50 31.62 -84.62
CA ARG A 137 -0.48 30.84 -85.34
C ARG A 137 -1.01 29.49 -85.83
N SER A 138 -1.85 28.80 -85.06
CA SER A 138 -2.47 27.56 -85.52
C SER A 138 -3.48 27.78 -86.64
N ALA A 139 -4.21 28.90 -86.62
CA ALA A 139 -5.19 29.25 -87.65
C ALA A 139 -4.53 29.66 -88.99
N ALA A 140 -3.31 30.20 -88.96
CA ALA A 140 -2.56 30.57 -90.16
C ALA A 140 -1.85 29.38 -90.85
N THR A 141 -1.81 28.21 -90.22
CA THR A 141 -1.17 27.00 -90.77
C THR A 141 -2.19 26.00 -91.35
N THR A 142 -3.46 26.39 -91.46
CA THR A 142 -4.55 25.64 -92.12
C THR A 142 -4.99 26.40 -93.35
#